data_AF-A0A345E313-F1
#
_entry.id   AF-A0A345E313-F1
#
_cell.length_a   1.000
_cell.length_b   1.000
_cell.length_c   1.000
_cell.angle_alpha   90.00
_cell.angle_beta   90.00
_cell.angle_gamma   90.00
#
_symmetry.space_group_name_H-M   'P 1'
#
loop_
_entity.id
_entity.type
_entity.pdbx_description
1 polymer ?
#
loop_
_entity_poly.entity_id
_entity_poly.type
_entity_poly.pdbx_seq_one_letter_code
_entity_poly.pdbx_strand_id
1 'polypeptide(L)'
;MGVYKGSTPRHAALKAARELPGIINIDLSSEKEAQANSCEIHLQEKGTNKVHVYEAWAWEDEAPKTRPSRMGDTITEANVSKKGIEID
;
A
#
# COMPACT_ATOMS: atom_id res chain seq x y z
N MET A 1 -0.97 8.12 -9.79
CA MET A 1 -2.41 8.43 -9.63
C MET A 1 -3.22 7.23 -10.10
N GLY A 2 -4.08 6.67 -9.24
CA GLY A 2 -4.91 5.50 -9.57
C GLY A 2 -6.39 5.82 -9.41
N VAL A 3 -7.25 5.24 -10.26
CA VAL A 3 -8.72 5.43 -10.20
C VAL A 3 -9.35 4.13 -9.69
N TYR A 4 -10.12 4.21 -8.60
CA TYR A 4 -10.78 3.04 -8.00
C TYR A 4 -12.30 3.08 -8.19
N LYS A 5 -12.91 1.91 -8.44
CA LYS A 5 -14.36 1.69 -8.42
C LYS A 5 -14.78 1.03 -7.10
N GLY A 6 -15.37 1.79 -6.17
CA GLY A 6 -16.10 1.23 -5.03
C GLY A 6 -15.81 1.89 -3.67
N SER A 7 -16.54 1.47 -2.64
CA SER A 7 -16.51 2.05 -1.28
C SER A 7 -15.37 1.55 -0.38
N THR A 8 -14.33 0.91 -0.93
CA THR A 8 -13.19 0.37 -0.15
C THR A 8 -11.85 1.04 -0.50
N PRO A 9 -11.73 2.38 -0.32
CA PRO A 9 -10.54 3.13 -0.72
C PRO A 9 -9.28 2.66 0.03
N ARG A 10 -9.41 2.19 1.28
CA ARG A 10 -8.27 1.62 2.03
C ARG A 10 -7.73 0.33 1.41
N HIS A 11 -8.59 -0.58 0.93
CA HIS A 11 -8.12 -1.81 0.27
C HIS A 11 -7.43 -1.49 -1.05
N ALA A 12 -7.95 -0.52 -1.80
CA ALA A 12 -7.28 -0.03 -3.00
C ALA A 12 -5.91 0.59 -2.68
N ALA A 13 -5.81 1.36 -1.58
CA ALA A 13 -4.55 1.93 -1.09
C ALA A 13 -3.54 0.87 -0.67
N LEU A 14 -3.96 -0.16 0.08
CA LEU A 14 -3.10 -1.29 0.46
C LEU A 14 -2.61 -2.06 -0.77
N LYS A 15 -3.49 -2.27 -1.75
CA LYS A 15 -3.11 -2.91 -3.01
C LYS A 15 -2.08 -2.07 -3.77
N ALA A 16 -2.33 -0.76 -3.90
CA ALA A 16 -1.40 0.16 -4.55
C ALA A 16 -0.03 0.21 -3.85
N ALA A 17 -0.01 0.22 -2.52
CA ALA A 17 1.22 0.18 -1.73
C ALA A 17 2.07 -1.07 -2.04
N ARG A 18 1.43 -2.22 -2.31
CA ARG A 18 2.09 -3.48 -2.68
C ARG A 18 2.47 -3.62 -4.16
N GLU A 19 1.91 -2.80 -5.04
CA GLU A 19 2.08 -2.95 -6.50
C GLU A 19 2.91 -1.83 -7.12
N LEU A 20 2.97 -0.65 -6.49
CA LEU A 20 3.70 0.48 -7.03
C LEU A 20 5.21 0.34 -6.76
N PRO A 21 6.05 0.22 -7.81
CA PRO A 21 7.48 -0.05 -7.66
C PRO A 21 8.26 1.06 -6.93
N GLY A 22 7.72 2.28 -6.84
CA GLY A 22 8.30 3.37 -6.06
C GLY A 22 7.95 3.36 -4.58
N ILE A 23 7.02 2.49 -4.14
CA ILE A 23 6.58 2.35 -2.75
C ILE A 23 7.09 1.04 -2.16
N ILE A 24 7.08 -0.03 -2.96
CA ILE A 24 7.69 -1.30 -2.59
C ILE A 24 9.19 -1.07 -2.50
N ASN A 25 9.71 -1.10 -1.29
CA ASN A 25 11.14 -1.01 -1.05
C ASN A 25 11.60 -2.36 -0.49
N ILE A 26 12.12 -3.20 -1.39
CA ILE A 26 12.42 -4.61 -1.12
C ILE A 26 13.55 -4.78 -0.08
N ASP A 27 14.37 -3.74 0.11
CA ASP A 27 15.47 -3.73 1.07
C ASP A 27 15.02 -3.40 2.50
N LEU A 28 13.75 -3.03 2.71
CA LEU A 28 13.23 -2.70 4.04
C LEU A 28 12.65 -3.96 4.67
N SER A 29 13.23 -4.38 5.80
CA SER A 29 12.88 -5.62 6.50
C SER A 29 12.02 -5.40 7.75
N SER A 30 11.42 -4.21 7.90
CA SER A 30 10.56 -3.88 9.03
C SER A 30 9.52 -2.81 8.67
N GLU A 31 8.32 -2.94 9.22
CA GLU A 31 7.25 -1.94 9.12
C GLU A 31 7.75 -0.54 9.52
N LYS A 32 8.54 -0.43 10.58
CA LYS A 32 8.96 0.87 11.12
C LYS A 32 9.90 1.62 10.16
N GLU A 33 10.81 0.90 9.51
CA GLU A 33 11.71 1.48 8.52
C GLU A 33 10.96 1.86 7.25
N ALA A 34 10.03 1.00 6.80
CA ALA A 34 9.15 1.30 5.69
C ALA A 34 8.25 2.51 5.95
N GLN A 35 7.70 2.63 7.14
CA GLN A 35 6.89 3.79 7.53
C GLN A 35 7.69 5.09 7.49
N ALA A 36 8.96 5.07 7.93
CA ALA A 36 9.85 6.23 7.86
C ALA A 36 10.19 6.65 6.41
N ASN A 37 10.08 5.72 5.46
CA ASN A 37 10.27 5.94 4.03
C ASN A 37 8.94 5.91 3.26
N SER A 38 7.82 6.21 3.93
CA SER A 38 6.50 6.20 3.30
C SER A 38 6.37 7.26 2.20
N CYS A 39 5.51 6.96 1.24
CA CYS A 39 5.21 7.84 0.11
C CYS A 39 3.72 8.16 0.08
N GLU A 40 3.38 9.36 -0.40
CA GLU A 40 1.99 9.76 -0.55
C GLU A 40 1.38 9.18 -1.82
N ILE A 41 0.18 8.61 -1.70
CA ILE A 41 -0.62 8.13 -2.83
C ILE A 41 -1.99 8.77 -2.88
N HIS A 42 -2.41 8.98 -4.13
CA HIS A 42 -3.63 9.67 -4.51
C HIS A 42 -4.55 8.72 -5.26
N LEU A 43 -5.73 8.47 -4.69
CA LEU A 43 -6.74 7.56 -5.24
C LEU A 43 -8.05 8.30 -5.50
N GLN A 44 -8.38 8.45 -6.78
CA GLN A 44 -9.63 9.07 -7.19
C GLN A 44 -10.80 8.08 -7.07
N GLU A 45 -11.87 8.51 -6.40
CA GLU A 45 -13.12 7.77 -6.31
C GLU A 45 -13.94 7.97 -7.59
N LYS A 46 -14.05 6.91 -8.40
CA LYS A 46 -14.71 6.99 -9.71
C LYS A 46 -16.15 7.47 -9.61
N GLY A 47 -16.51 8.42 -10.46
CA GLY A 47 -17.85 9.03 -10.48
C GLY A 47 -18.00 10.19 -9.50
N THR A 48 -16.92 10.56 -8.81
CA THR A 48 -16.81 11.74 -7.98
C THR A 48 -15.51 12.47 -8.29
N ASN A 49 -15.38 13.66 -7.75
CA ASN A 49 -14.17 14.46 -7.71
C ASN A 49 -13.37 14.28 -6.41
N LYS A 50 -13.70 13.25 -5.62
CA LYS A 50 -12.98 12.98 -4.38
C LYS A 50 -11.67 12.26 -4.68
N VAL A 51 -10.57 12.79 -4.16
CA VAL A 51 -9.26 12.15 -4.16
C VAL A 51 -8.91 11.78 -2.72
N HIS A 52 -8.81 10.48 -2.44
CA HIS A 52 -8.37 9.99 -1.13
C HIS A 52 -6.85 9.99 -1.08
N VAL A 53 -6.30 10.67 -0.07
CA VAL A 53 -4.85 10.81 0.13
C VAL A 53 -4.41 9.90 1.28
N TYR A 54 -3.37 9.11 1.03
CA TYR A 54 -2.78 8.19 2.01
C TYR A 54 -1.26 8.32 2.03
N GLU A 55 -0.66 8.23 3.22
CA GLU A 55 0.72 7.75 3.32
C GLU A 55 0.71 6.23 3.18
N ALA A 56 1.58 5.70 2.33
CA ALA A 56 1.67 4.28 2.01
C ALA A 56 3.12 3.80 2.12
N TRP A 57 3.30 2.59 2.62
CA TRP A 57 4.60 1.94 2.72
C TRP A 57 4.45 0.43 2.62
N ALA A 58 5.51 -0.23 2.18
CA ALA A 58 5.60 -1.69 2.07
C ALA A 58 7.01 -2.15 2.47
N TRP A 59 7.09 -3.37 3.00
CA TRP A 59 8.33 -4.01 3.45
C TRP A 59 8.30 -5.50 3.13
N GLU A 60 9.46 -6.13 3.08
CA GLU A 60 9.55 -7.59 3.08
C GLU A 60 9.63 -8.11 4.51
N ASP A 61 8.90 -9.20 4.77
CA ASP A 61 8.96 -9.92 6.04
C ASP A 61 9.17 -11.41 5.78
N GLU A 62 9.65 -12.12 6.79
CA GLU A 62 9.80 -13.57 6.74
C GLU A 62 8.43 -14.22 6.61
N ALA A 63 8.31 -15.11 5.63
CA ALA A 63 7.08 -15.84 5.45
C ALA A 63 6.85 -16.84 6.60
N PRO A 64 5.60 -17.05 7.05
CA PRO A 64 5.33 -17.87 8.22
C PRO A 64 5.75 -19.33 8.01
N LYS A 65 6.15 -20.02 9.08
CA LYS A 65 6.58 -21.44 9.02
C LYS A 65 5.50 -22.40 8.50
N THR A 66 4.23 -22.01 8.58
CA THR A 66 3.07 -22.77 8.09
C THR A 66 2.75 -22.52 6.61
N ARG A 67 3.59 -21.73 5.92
CA ARG A 67 3.41 -21.36 4.52
C ARG A 67 3.39 -22.60 3.61
N PRO A 68 2.54 -22.61 2.56
CA PRO A 68 2.54 -23.68 1.57
C PRO A 68 3.86 -23.73 0.79
N SER A 69 4.32 -24.90 0.35
CA SER A 69 5.62 -25.05 -0.34
C SER A 69 5.77 -24.24 -1.64
N ARG A 70 4.67 -23.75 -2.23
CA ARG A 70 4.64 -23.01 -3.51
C ARG A 70 4.99 -21.51 -3.42
N MET A 71 5.17 -20.95 -2.23
CA MET A 71 5.08 -19.50 -1.95
C MET A 71 6.40 -18.76 -1.55
N GLY A 72 7.65 -19.11 -1.86
CA GLY A 72 8.83 -18.26 -1.46
C GLY A 72 9.06 -17.89 0.04
N ASP A 73 10.30 -17.57 0.44
CA ASP A 73 10.64 -17.44 1.87
C ASP A 73 10.33 -16.07 2.48
N THR A 74 10.00 -15.08 1.65
CA THR A 74 9.57 -13.75 2.06
C THR A 74 8.14 -13.44 1.59
N ILE A 75 7.49 -12.51 2.29
CA ILE A 75 6.22 -11.92 1.89
C ILE A 75 6.33 -10.40 1.85
N THR A 76 5.64 -9.78 0.90
CA THR A 76 5.47 -8.32 0.89
C THR A 76 4.28 -7.92 1.74
N GLU A 77 4.56 -7.25 2.85
CA GLU A 77 3.58 -6.60 3.68
C GLU A 77 3.42 -5.13 3.27
N ALA A 78 2.27 -4.55 3.58
CA ALA A 78 2.03 -3.14 3.30
C ALA A 78 1.00 -2.57 4.25
N ASN A 79 1.13 -1.28 4.52
CA ASN A 79 0.19 -0.54 5.34
C ASN A 79 -0.02 0.86 4.77
N VAL A 80 -1.12 1.49 5.21
CA VAL A 80 -1.50 2.83 4.78
C VAL A 80 -2.10 3.61 5.94
N SER A 81 -1.78 4.90 6.00
CA SER A 81 -2.37 5.87 6.92
C SER A 81 -3.15 6.92 6.15
N LYS A 82 -4.43 7.11 6.49
CA LYS A 82 -5.28 8.09 5.79
C LYS A 82 -4.86 9.50 6.20
N LYS A 83 -4.60 10.36 5.22
CA LYS A 83 -4.30 11.78 5.42
C LYS A 83 -5.52 12.66 5.24
N GLY A 84 -6.36 12.36 4.25
CA GLY A 84 -7.53 13.19 3.99
C GLY A 84 -8.31 12.77 2.76
N ILE A 85 -9.20 13.67 2.36
CA ILE A 85 -9.89 13.65 1.07
C ILE A 85 -9.78 15.06 0.51
N GLU A 86 -9.30 15.16 -0.72
CA GLU A 86 -9.30 16.38 -1.52
C GLU A 86 -10.48 16.36 -2.48
N ILE A 87 -10.95 17.54 -2.88
CA ILE A 87 -11.99 17.72 -3.89
C ILE A 87 -11.34 18.42 -5.07
N ASP A 88 -11.28 17.72 -6.21
CA ASP A 88 -10.70 18.19 -7.47
C ASP A 88 -11.74 18.73 -8.47
#